data_AF-A0A2G9YTJ7-F1
#
_entry.id   AF-A0A2G9YTJ7-F1
#
_cell.length_a   1.000
_cell.length_b   1.000
_cell.length_c   1.000
_cell.angle_alpha   90.00
_cell.angle_beta   90.00
_cell.angle_gamma   90.00
#
_symmetry.space_group_name_H-M   'P 1'
#
loop_
_entity.id
_entity.type
_entity.pdbx_description
1 polymer ?
#
loop_
_entity_poly.entity_id
_entity_poly.type
_entity_poly.pdbx_seq_one_letter_code
_entity_poly.pdbx_strand_id
1 'polypeptide(L)' 'RRGDEVGTIVSIACDFQTLEDNTVTLRDRDSMKQIRVEIPKLKDIIQKILEGEDFFKLGEIIK' A
#
# COMPACT_ATOMS: atom_id res chain seq x y z
N ARG A 1 7.26 -11.47 -3.58
CA ARG A 1 7.72 -12.54 -4.50
C ARG A 1 6.64 -13.56 -4.84
N ARG A 2 6.01 -14.28 -3.89
CA ARG A 2 4.83 -15.11 -4.23
C ARG A 2 3.66 -14.30 -4.82
N GLY A 3 3.32 -13.15 -4.22
CA GLY A 3 2.23 -12.29 -4.72
C GLY A 3 2.49 -11.68 -6.10
N ASP A 4 3.76 -11.49 -6.46
CA ASP A 4 4.15 -10.91 -7.75
C ASP A 4 3.91 -11.92 -8.89
N GLU A 5 3.89 -13.22 -8.61
CA GLU A 5 3.62 -14.28 -9.60
C GLU A 5 2.11 -14.46 -9.85
N VAL A 6 1.28 -14.19 -8.84
CA VAL A 6 -0.19 -14.30 -8.95
C VAL A 6 -0.84 -13.03 -9.51
N GLY A 7 -0.05 -12.00 -9.83
CA GLY A 7 -0.55 -10.76 -10.41
C GLY A 7 -1.13 -9.78 -9.38
N THR A 8 -0.79 -9.91 -8.10
CA THR A 8 -1.23 -8.97 -7.07
C THR A 8 -0.66 -7.57 -7.33
N ILE A 9 -1.51 -6.60 -7.62
CA ILE A 9 -1.10 -5.23 -7.98
C ILE A 9 -0.41 -4.52 -6.80
N VAL A 10 -0.96 -4.66 -5.58
CA VAL A 10 -0.41 -4.05 -4.37
C VAL A 10 -0.44 -5.03 -3.21
N SER A 11 0.62 -5.02 -2.38
CA SER A 11 0.68 -5.81 -1.15
C SER A 11 0.47 -4.92 0.07
N ILE A 12 -0.34 -5.37 1.04
CA ILE A 12 -0.57 -4.66 2.30
C ILE A 12 0.19 -5.40 3.40
N ALA A 13 1.06 -4.69 4.12
CA ALA A 13 1.76 -5.18 5.29
C ALA A 13 1.15 -4.55 6.56
N CYS A 14 0.67 -5.42 7.45
CA CYS A 14 0.16 -5.06 8.77
C CYS A 14 1.15 -5.57 9.82
N ASP A 15 1.98 -4.67 10.36
CA ASP A 15 2.94 -4.96 11.42
C ASP A 15 2.38 -4.58 12.81
N PHE A 16 3.11 -4.86 13.90
CA PHE A 16 2.70 -4.47 15.26
C PHE A 16 2.43 -2.96 15.40
N GLN A 17 3.17 -2.14 14.65
CA GLN A 17 2.99 -0.70 14.60
C GLN A 17 1.61 -0.27 14.04
N THR A 18 0.91 -1.18 13.34
CA THR A 18 -0.48 -0.96 12.88
C THR A 18 -1.45 -0.88 14.05
N LEU A 19 -1.21 -1.67 15.11
CA LEU A 19 -2.07 -1.67 16.31
C LEU A 19 -1.89 -0.41 17.14
N GLU A 20 -0.71 0.20 17.07
CA GLU A 20 -0.36 1.41 17.83
C GLU A 20 -0.77 2.69 17.07
N ASP A 21 -0.43 2.78 15.78
CA ASP A 21 -0.59 4.01 14.98
C ASP A 21 -1.79 3.97 14.01
N ASN A 22 -2.55 2.88 13.94
CA ASN A 22 -3.63 2.68 12.95
C ASN A 22 -3.18 2.96 11.50
N THR A 23 -1.92 2.65 11.19
CA THR A 23 -1.33 2.81 9.85
C THR A 23 -0.85 1.48 9.30
N VAL A 24 -0.99 1.29 8.00
CA VAL A 24 -0.51 0.11 7.28
C VAL A 24 0.50 0.53 6.23
N THR A 25 1.37 -0.41 5.85
CA THR A 25 2.35 -0.18 4.79
C THR A 25 1.84 -0.83 3.51
N LEU A 26 1.70 -0.05 2.44
CA LEU A 26 1.41 -0.55 1.11
C LEU A 26 2.70 -0.66 0.32
N ARG A 27 2.84 -1.76 -0.42
CA ARG A 27 3.98 -2.01 -1.29
C ARG A 27 3.50 -2.22 -2.72
N ASP A 28 4.05 -1.40 -3.62
CA ASP A 28 3.80 -1.49 -5.05
C ASP A 28 4.62 -2.61 -5.69
N ARG A 29 3.99 -3.33 -6.62
CA ARG A 29 4.62 -4.48 -7.29
C ARG A 29 5.67 -4.05 -8.32
N ASP A 30 5.36 -3.05 -9.14
CA ASP A 30 6.20 -2.65 -10.26
C ASP A 30 7.42 -1.85 -9.83
N SER A 31 7.21 -0.86 -8.95
CA SER A 31 8.27 0.04 -8.49
C SER A 31 9.02 -0.46 -7.25
N MET A 32 8.51 -1.50 -6.59
CA MET A 32 9.05 -2.06 -5.34
C MET A 32 9.09 -1.05 -4.17
N LYS A 33 8.45 0.12 -4.32
CA LYS A 33 8.42 1.16 -3.28
C LYS A 33 7.33 0.90 -2.25
N GLN A 34 7.50 1.51 -1.08
CA GLN A 34 6.59 1.38 0.04
C GLN A 34 6.02 2.75 0.41
N ILE A 35 4.72 2.80 0.73
CA ILE A 35 4.07 3.98 1.28
C ILE A 35 3.37 3.61 2.59
N ARG A 36 3.35 4.54 3.55
CA ARG A 36 2.54 4.41 4.76
C ARG A 36 1.22 5.13 4.57
N VAL A 37 0.13 4.47 4.96
CA VAL A 37 -1.23 5.02 4.84
C VAL A 37 -2.03 4.71 6.10
N GLU A 38 -2.94 5.60 6.47
CA GLU A 38 -3.85 5.38 7.59
C GLU A 38 -4.94 4.37 7.19
N ILE A 39 -5.29 3.46 8.09
CA ILE A 39 -6.34 2.44 7.87
C ILE A 39 -7.66 3.05 7.37
N PRO A 40 -8.16 4.19 7.89
CA PRO A 40 -9.41 4.78 7.40
C PRO A 40 -9.37 5.17 5.93
N LYS A 41 -8.19 5.58 5.42
CA LYS A 41 -7.98 5.99 4.02
C LYS A 41 -7.63 4.83 3.10
N LEU A 42 -7.31 3.66 3.66
CA LEU A 42 -6.87 2.49 2.91
C LEU A 42 -7.86 2.09 1.81
N LYS A 43 -9.16 2.10 2.11
CA LYS A 43 -10.20 1.69 1.14
C LYS A 43 -10.21 2.60 -0.09
N ASP A 44 -10.22 3.91 0.12
CA ASP A 44 -10.19 4.91 -0.96
C ASP A 44 -8.90 4.81 -1.77
N ILE A 45 -7.77 4.58 -1.10
CA ILE A 45 -6.46 4.42 -1.75
C ILE A 45 -6.45 3.19 -2.66
N ILE A 46 -6.94 2.04 -2.18
CA ILE A 46 -7.02 0.82 -3.00
C ILE A 46 -7.94 1.05 -4.21
N GLN A 47 -9.08 1.75 -4.02
CA GLN A 47 -9.99 2.05 -5.11
C GLN A 47 -9.31 2.93 -6.18
N LYS A 48 -8.60 3.98 -5.78
CA LYS A 48 -7.80 4.84 -6.66
C LYS A 48 -6.71 4.08 -7.41
N ILE A 49 -6.04 3.12 -6.77
CA ILE A 49 -5.05 2.25 -7.42
C ILE A 49 -5.71 1.39 -8.49
N LEU A 50 -6.90 0.84 -8.23
CA LEU A 50 -7.68 0.06 -9.20
C LEU A 50 -8.18 0.93 -10.37
N GLU A 51 -8.44 2.22 -10.13
CA GLU A 51 -8.80 3.20 -11.16
C GLU A 51 -7.58 3.68 -11.99
N GLY A 52 -6.35 3.33 -11.57
CA GLY A 52 -5.11 3.65 -12.28
C GLY A 52 -4.42 4.94 -11.83
N GLU A 53 -4.72 5.46 -10.63
CA GLU A 53 -3.99 6.60 -10.07
C GLU A 53 -2.54 6.24 -9.68
N ASP A 54 -1.66 7.26 -9.70
CA ASP A 54 -0.27 7.15 -9.28
C ASP A 54 -0.15 6.75 -7.80
N PHE A 55 0.42 5.57 -7.55
CA PHE A 55 0.72 5.05 -6.21
C PHE A 55 1.47 6.04 -5.31
N PHE A 56 2.41 6.80 -5.88
CA PHE A 56 3.26 7.74 -5.13
C PHE A 56 2.52 8.96 -4.56
N LYS A 57 1.29 9.24 -5.02
CA LYS A 57 0.48 10.36 -4.52
C LYS A 57 -0.42 9.97 -3.35
N LEU A 58 -0.50 8.68 -3.04
CA LEU A 58 -1.52 8.11 -2.16
C LEU A 58 -1.06 7.92 -0.71
N GLY A 59 0.19 8.25 -0.37
CA GLY A 59 0.71 8.13 0.98
C GLY A 59 2.11 8.68 1.16
N GLU A 60 2.66 8.50 2.37
CA GLU A 60 4.02 8.92 2.70
C GLU A 60 5.00 7.84 2.24
N ILE A 61 5.90 8.20 1.32
CA ILE A 61 6.90 7.26 0.79
C ILE A 61 7.89 6.91 1.90
N ILE A 62 7.99 5.62 2.20
CA ILE A 62 9.02 5.07 3.07
C ILE A 62 10.19 4.64 2.18
N LYS A 63 11.38 5.18 2.45
CA LYS A 63 12.59 4.95 1.66
C LYS A 63 13.22 3.59 1.97
#